data_AF-A0A2Z2M8Y8-F1
#
_entry.id   AF-A0A2Z2M8Y8-F1
#
_cell.length_a   1.000
_cell.length_b   1.000
_cell.length_c   1.000
_cell.angle_alpha   90.00
_cell.angle_beta   90.00
_cell.angle_gamma   90.00
#
_symmetry.space_group_name_H-M   'P 1'
#
loop_
_entity.id
_entity.type
_entity.pdbx_description
1 polymer ?
#
loop_
_entity_poly.entity_id
_entity_poly.type
_entity_poly.pdbx_seq_one_letter_code
_entity_poly.pdbx_strand_id
1 'polypeptide(L)'
;MKISEGDRILLGTGTGILLASSLRVFVAGAYSSLEKTFFYGMNFPSGLGIVLFIIAAFLVGRMSRKTGAAIMAAYALAALLTDATEYTHLIAAFTIPIALALVKELDAKYLAFGLVADLTLRVLAVGGEPIDFPHTRIILAALIFLGAYALWKEPGTFKKPGFGLYAFAALIELGLIYPNAIMRYSGVTVYYLPQFVGFSFVVALAILLGPYLGKKPGIAALLLILGSAALFVRPAALIGLPLALASSIALVESSKGSRGGVIGAVYLFLVATLALGAYVGRDIGLAFMEDRLEALILAASVVYAMSAYGKSVEIRVPSVREIAASLGGLLLASIIVLAIFNASPVYEPAKKEVLIWTYNVHQGFGPYDGKFNGYELVNLLKEQKPDIWASQEVVGGMIGNGYQDVPLMLSAYLGYVYEYKPAVEGTYGIAVFSHWHMKTEGELNLKSVGQARPAQKVSFEELGLTLVNVHMGLSEEERAMQAEELLKFAESGPIAEIILGDTNAEPDEKAIEILTREYRDAFEQRPPYTFLWERNGVRDKENIDYILLKKNWPAEIKDYGCLCDVEVSDHRPVWALVELP
;
A
#
# COMPACT_ATOMS: atom_id res chain seq x y z
N MET A 1 -15.05 -20.66 24.56
CA MET A 1 -15.39 -21.49 23.38
C MET A 1 -15.12 -22.94 23.73
N LYS A 2 -16.00 -23.87 23.35
CA LYS A 2 -15.86 -25.32 23.61
C LYS A 2 -15.52 -26.05 22.31
N ILE A 3 -14.58 -25.50 21.55
CA ILE A 3 -14.05 -26.08 20.31
C ILE A 3 -12.85 -26.97 20.56
N SER A 4 -12.71 -27.98 19.69
CA SER A 4 -11.51 -28.81 19.54
C SER A 4 -10.27 -27.95 19.28
N GLU A 5 -9.08 -28.48 19.56
CA GLU A 5 -7.83 -27.75 19.27
C GLU A 5 -7.67 -27.46 17.77
N GLY A 6 -8.05 -28.41 16.91
CA GLY A 6 -8.06 -28.21 15.45
C GLY A 6 -8.99 -27.07 15.02
N ASP A 7 -10.22 -27.02 15.55
CA ASP A 7 -11.15 -25.92 15.24
C ASP A 7 -10.64 -24.57 15.80
N ARG A 8 -9.84 -24.54 16.89
CA ARG A 8 -9.20 -23.29 17.39
C ARG A 8 -8.15 -22.77 16.44
N ILE A 9 -7.34 -23.65 15.87
CA ILE A 9 -6.34 -23.27 14.88
C ILE A 9 -7.04 -22.70 13.65
N LEU A 10 -8.03 -23.40 13.09
CA LEU A 10 -8.78 -22.92 11.93
C LEU A 10 -9.45 -21.57 12.19
N LEU A 11 -10.13 -21.44 13.33
CA LEU A 11 -10.78 -20.19 13.70
C LEU A 11 -9.77 -19.06 13.95
N GLY A 12 -8.63 -19.37 14.58
CA GLY A 12 -7.52 -18.44 14.79
C GLY A 12 -6.92 -17.91 13.51
N THR A 13 -6.56 -18.83 12.61
CA THR A 13 -6.03 -18.52 11.29
C THR A 13 -7.02 -17.63 10.52
N GLY A 14 -8.29 -18.05 10.43
CA GLY A 14 -9.33 -17.26 9.79
C GLY A 14 -9.55 -15.89 10.45
N THR A 15 -9.43 -15.78 11.77
CA THR A 15 -9.59 -14.51 12.51
C THR A 15 -8.47 -13.53 12.19
N GLY A 16 -7.21 -13.96 12.21
CA GLY A 16 -6.08 -13.07 11.94
C GLY A 16 -6.07 -12.58 10.49
N ILE A 17 -6.35 -13.47 9.53
CA ILE A 17 -6.51 -13.12 8.12
C ILE A 17 -7.66 -12.15 7.92
N LEU A 18 -8.84 -12.46 8.49
CA LEU A 18 -10.01 -11.60 8.39
C LEU A 18 -9.72 -10.21 8.96
N LEU A 19 -9.07 -10.12 10.13
CA LEU A 19 -8.72 -8.84 10.74
C LEU A 19 -7.80 -8.04 9.81
N ALA A 20 -6.66 -8.61 9.42
CA ALA A 20 -5.66 -7.90 8.62
C ALA A 20 -6.22 -7.48 7.24
N SER A 21 -6.87 -8.40 6.53
CA SER A 21 -7.47 -8.12 5.21
C SER A 21 -8.59 -7.08 5.29
N SER A 22 -9.50 -7.20 6.27
CA SER A 22 -10.62 -6.25 6.35
C SER A 22 -10.22 -4.86 6.82
N LEU A 23 -9.18 -4.73 7.66
CA LEU A 23 -8.58 -3.44 8.01
C LEU A 23 -8.14 -2.69 6.74
N ARG A 24 -7.32 -3.34 5.91
CA ARG A 24 -6.84 -2.78 4.64
C ARG A 24 -7.95 -2.43 3.66
N VAL A 25 -8.89 -3.35 3.44
CA VAL A 25 -10.01 -3.13 2.52
C VAL A 25 -10.93 -2.01 3.03
N PHE A 26 -11.10 -1.90 4.34
CA PHE A 26 -11.91 -0.83 4.94
C PHE A 26 -11.31 0.55 4.66
N VAL A 27 -10.00 0.73 4.90
CA VAL A 27 -9.33 2.02 4.64
C VAL A 27 -9.20 2.29 3.15
N ALA A 28 -8.76 1.31 2.35
CA ALA A 28 -8.56 1.49 0.91
C ALA A 28 -9.87 1.82 0.17
N GLY A 29 -10.96 1.11 0.48
CA GLY A 29 -12.25 1.40 -0.15
C GLY A 29 -12.84 2.74 0.29
N ALA A 30 -12.63 3.15 1.55
CA ALA A 30 -13.02 4.47 2.01
C ALA A 30 -12.19 5.58 1.34
N TYR A 31 -10.88 5.39 1.20
CA TYR A 31 -9.97 6.33 0.55
C TYR A 31 -10.31 6.51 -0.93
N SER A 32 -10.44 5.43 -1.71
CA SER A 32 -10.84 5.53 -3.14
C SER A 32 -12.23 6.16 -3.31
N SER A 33 -13.16 5.93 -2.38
CA SER A 33 -14.46 6.59 -2.40
C SER A 33 -14.37 8.10 -2.13
N LEU A 34 -13.51 8.51 -1.18
CA LEU A 34 -13.30 9.92 -0.83
C LEU A 34 -12.67 10.66 -2.00
N GLU A 35 -11.63 10.10 -2.60
CA GLU A 35 -10.98 10.63 -3.80
C GLU A 35 -12.01 11.01 -4.87
N LYS A 36 -12.91 10.08 -5.21
CA LYS A 36 -13.93 10.36 -6.23
C LYS A 36 -14.96 11.41 -5.81
N THR A 37 -15.25 11.50 -4.52
CA THR A 37 -16.14 12.54 -4.01
C THR A 37 -15.48 13.92 -4.10
N PHE A 38 -14.20 14.00 -3.76
CA PHE A 38 -13.43 15.25 -3.75
C PHE A 38 -13.09 15.73 -5.16
N PHE A 39 -12.56 14.86 -6.02
CA PHE A 39 -12.06 15.23 -7.34
C PHE A 39 -13.15 15.20 -8.42
N TYR A 40 -14.12 14.28 -8.33
CA TYR A 40 -15.13 14.09 -9.38
C TYR A 40 -16.57 14.43 -8.94
N GLY A 41 -16.75 14.94 -7.71
CA GLY A 41 -18.07 15.31 -7.17
C GLY A 41 -19.06 14.15 -7.05
N MET A 42 -18.58 12.90 -7.10
CA MET A 42 -19.40 11.70 -7.11
C MET A 42 -19.73 11.21 -5.69
N ASN A 43 -21.01 11.00 -5.39
CA ASN A 43 -21.44 10.47 -4.10
C ASN A 43 -21.18 8.96 -4.01
N PHE A 44 -20.19 8.56 -3.22
CA PHE A 44 -19.87 7.17 -2.91
C PHE A 44 -20.20 6.79 -1.46
N PRO A 45 -20.33 5.50 -1.13
CA PRO A 45 -20.81 5.06 0.19
C PRO A 45 -19.76 5.16 1.31
N SER A 46 -18.71 6.00 1.19
CA SER A 46 -17.66 6.18 2.21
C SER A 46 -18.24 6.53 3.59
N GLY A 47 -19.15 7.52 3.63
CA GLY A 47 -19.86 7.90 4.85
C GLY A 47 -20.73 6.77 5.42
N LEU A 48 -21.32 5.95 4.55
CA LEU A 48 -22.11 4.79 4.95
C LEU A 48 -21.22 3.73 5.63
N GLY A 49 -20.03 3.44 5.08
CA GLY A 49 -19.08 2.50 5.68
C GLY A 49 -18.73 2.84 7.13
N ILE A 50 -18.53 4.12 7.43
CA ILE A 50 -18.24 4.61 8.78
C ILE A 50 -19.43 4.36 9.71
N VAL A 51 -20.65 4.72 9.27
CA VAL A 51 -21.88 4.51 10.05
C VAL A 51 -22.09 3.03 10.32
N LEU A 52 -21.92 2.18 9.30
CA LEU A 52 -22.04 0.72 9.43
C LEU A 52 -21.00 0.15 10.39
N PHE A 53 -19.75 0.62 10.35
CA PHE A 53 -18.69 0.19 11.25
C PHE A 53 -19.02 0.49 12.71
N ILE A 54 -19.50 1.71 13.01
CA ILE A 54 -19.92 2.08 14.38
C ILE A 54 -21.14 1.28 14.84
N ILE A 55 -22.13 1.08 13.96
CA ILE A 55 -23.31 0.24 14.25
C ILE A 55 -22.87 -1.21 14.53
N ALA A 56 -21.99 -1.77 13.71
CA ALA A 56 -21.46 -3.11 13.89
C ALA A 56 -20.70 -3.24 15.22
N ALA A 57 -19.85 -2.27 15.57
CA ALA A 57 -19.18 -2.21 16.87
C ALA A 57 -20.16 -2.12 18.05
N PHE A 58 -21.29 -1.44 17.88
CA PHE A 58 -22.35 -1.41 18.88
C PHE A 58 -23.04 -2.77 19.05
N LEU A 59 -23.40 -3.42 17.94
CA LEU A 59 -24.22 -4.63 17.89
C LEU A 59 -23.45 -5.93 18.08
N VAL A 60 -22.14 -5.99 17.82
CA VAL A 60 -21.39 -7.26 17.73
C VAL A 60 -21.59 -8.17 18.94
N GLY A 61 -21.62 -7.64 20.17
CA GLY A 61 -21.85 -8.45 21.38
C GLY A 61 -23.24 -9.09 21.50
N ARG A 62 -24.20 -8.68 20.66
CA ARG A 62 -25.55 -9.26 20.56
C ARG A 62 -25.70 -10.22 19.38
N MET A 63 -24.71 -10.27 18.49
CA MET A 63 -24.75 -11.12 17.30
C MET A 63 -24.49 -12.58 17.69
N SER A 64 -25.24 -13.49 17.06
CA SER A 64 -24.98 -14.92 17.18
C SER A 64 -23.69 -15.30 16.45
N ARG A 65 -23.04 -16.39 16.86
CA ARG A 65 -21.86 -16.92 16.14
C ARG A 65 -22.18 -17.28 14.69
N LYS A 66 -23.38 -17.83 14.43
CA LYS A 66 -23.85 -18.16 13.08
C LYS A 66 -23.97 -16.91 12.21
N THR A 67 -24.48 -15.81 12.75
CA THR A 67 -24.52 -14.52 12.05
C THR A 67 -23.11 -14.03 11.74
N GLY A 68 -22.18 -14.13 12.69
CA GLY A 68 -20.78 -13.78 12.46
C GLY A 68 -20.13 -14.62 11.37
N ALA A 69 -20.34 -15.94 11.40
CA ALA A 69 -19.85 -16.88 10.39
C ALA A 69 -20.44 -16.59 9.00
N ALA A 70 -21.74 -16.24 8.91
CA ALA A 70 -22.36 -15.84 7.65
C ALA A 70 -21.71 -14.57 7.06
N ILE A 71 -21.39 -13.58 7.90
CA ILE A 71 -20.72 -12.35 7.46
C ILE A 71 -19.27 -12.61 7.05
N MET A 72 -18.54 -13.47 7.76
CA MET A 72 -17.21 -13.93 7.33
C MET A 72 -17.27 -14.61 5.96
N ALA A 73 -18.24 -15.50 5.76
CA ALA A 73 -18.47 -16.16 4.48
C ALA A 73 -18.86 -15.19 3.38
N ALA A 74 -19.67 -14.16 3.68
CA ALA A 74 -20.03 -13.11 2.74
C ALA A 74 -18.80 -12.29 2.31
N TYR A 75 -17.90 -11.96 3.24
CA TYR A 75 -16.64 -11.30 2.92
C TYR A 75 -15.74 -12.17 2.03
N ALA A 76 -15.59 -13.46 2.36
CA ALA A 76 -14.83 -14.40 1.53
C ALA A 76 -15.43 -14.55 0.13
N LEU A 77 -16.76 -14.56 0.02
CA LEU A 77 -17.46 -14.63 -1.26
C LEU A 77 -17.28 -13.33 -2.06
N ALA A 78 -17.41 -12.16 -1.41
CA ALA A 78 -17.16 -10.87 -2.05
C ALA A 78 -15.74 -10.80 -2.62
N ALA A 79 -14.74 -11.23 -1.84
CA ALA A 79 -13.34 -11.31 -2.28
C ALA A 79 -13.08 -12.22 -3.50
N LEU A 80 -14.00 -13.13 -3.81
CA LEU A 80 -13.94 -13.99 -5.00
C LEU A 80 -14.73 -13.43 -6.19
N LEU A 81 -15.86 -12.76 -5.92
CA LEU A 81 -16.85 -12.38 -6.92
C LEU A 81 -16.69 -10.96 -7.43
N THR A 82 -16.02 -10.09 -6.68
CA THR A 82 -15.84 -8.68 -7.05
C THR A 82 -14.49 -8.15 -6.61
N ASP A 83 -13.97 -7.25 -7.42
CA ASP A 83 -12.79 -6.44 -7.21
C ASP A 83 -13.16 -5.00 -6.79
N ALA A 84 -14.44 -4.67 -6.67
CA ALA A 84 -14.90 -3.35 -6.28
C ALA A 84 -14.66 -3.09 -4.79
N THR A 85 -13.44 -2.64 -4.46
CA THR A 85 -12.98 -2.34 -3.10
C THR A 85 -13.92 -1.34 -2.42
N GLU A 86 -14.42 -0.36 -3.17
CA GLU A 86 -15.35 0.67 -2.69
C GLU A 86 -16.70 0.12 -2.20
N TYR A 87 -17.13 -1.07 -2.61
CA TYR A 87 -18.32 -1.72 -2.05
C TYR A 87 -17.95 -2.78 -1.02
N THR A 88 -16.81 -3.45 -1.22
CA THR A 88 -16.31 -4.47 -0.31
C THR A 88 -15.97 -3.88 1.07
N HIS A 89 -15.58 -2.60 1.15
CA HIS A 89 -15.34 -1.91 2.43
C HIS A 89 -16.59 -1.84 3.33
N LEU A 90 -17.80 -1.86 2.75
CA LEU A 90 -19.05 -1.90 3.53
C LEU A 90 -19.23 -3.24 4.25
N ILE A 91 -18.75 -4.33 3.66
CA ILE A 91 -18.71 -5.64 4.30
C ILE A 91 -17.59 -5.66 5.35
N ALA A 92 -16.43 -5.08 5.01
CA ALA A 92 -15.29 -4.94 5.93
C ALA A 92 -15.66 -4.20 7.22
N ALA A 93 -16.54 -3.19 7.13
CA ALA A 93 -17.09 -2.47 8.27
C ALA A 93 -17.77 -3.39 9.30
N PHE A 94 -18.39 -4.49 8.87
CA PHE A 94 -18.95 -5.49 9.78
C PHE A 94 -17.92 -6.54 10.24
N THR A 95 -16.97 -6.90 9.37
CA THR A 95 -16.01 -7.96 9.67
C THR A 95 -14.98 -7.52 10.71
N ILE A 96 -14.57 -6.24 10.73
CA ILE A 96 -13.58 -5.74 11.72
C ILE A 96 -14.08 -5.95 13.16
N PRO A 97 -15.31 -5.50 13.57
CA PRO A 97 -15.81 -5.79 14.92
C PRO A 97 -15.96 -7.28 15.21
N ILE A 98 -16.35 -8.10 14.23
CA ILE A 98 -16.44 -9.57 14.38
C ILE A 98 -15.06 -10.18 14.64
N ALA A 99 -14.05 -9.80 13.86
CA ALA A 99 -12.69 -10.25 14.03
C ALA A 99 -12.15 -9.86 15.42
N LEU A 100 -12.38 -8.63 15.86
CA LEU A 100 -11.98 -8.18 17.20
C LEU A 100 -12.75 -8.87 18.33
N ALA A 101 -14.02 -9.23 18.11
CA ALA A 101 -14.78 -10.05 19.04
C ALA A 101 -14.23 -11.49 19.14
N LEU A 102 -13.74 -12.05 18.05
CA LEU A 102 -13.02 -13.34 18.05
C LEU A 102 -11.66 -13.21 18.76
N VAL A 103 -10.90 -12.16 18.48
CA VAL A 103 -9.63 -11.85 19.19
C VAL A 103 -9.86 -11.75 20.69
N LYS A 104 -10.98 -11.18 21.15
CA LYS A 104 -11.31 -11.12 22.58
C LYS A 104 -11.39 -12.50 23.25
N GLU A 105 -11.69 -13.54 22.50
CA GLU A 105 -12.03 -14.86 23.04
C GLU A 105 -10.98 -15.93 22.75
N LEU A 106 -10.19 -15.75 21.69
CA LEU A 106 -9.10 -16.64 21.30
C LEU A 106 -7.80 -16.23 21.98
N ASP A 107 -7.01 -17.20 22.45
CA ASP A 107 -5.66 -16.94 22.95
C ASP A 107 -4.81 -16.24 21.87
N ALA A 108 -3.98 -15.27 22.25
CA ALA A 108 -3.19 -14.43 21.36
C ALA A 108 -2.27 -15.23 20.41
N LYS A 109 -1.85 -16.44 20.81
CA LYS A 109 -1.11 -17.35 19.92
C LYS A 109 -1.87 -17.70 18.63
N TYR A 110 -3.19 -17.87 18.70
CA TYR A 110 -3.99 -18.22 17.53
C TYR A 110 -4.18 -17.02 16.59
N LEU A 111 -4.29 -15.81 17.15
CA LEU A 111 -4.23 -14.58 16.36
C LEU A 111 -2.87 -14.47 15.66
N ALA A 112 -1.77 -14.73 16.37
CA ALA A 112 -0.42 -14.71 15.79
C ALA A 112 -0.30 -15.65 14.58
N PHE A 113 -0.86 -16.87 14.65
CA PHE A 113 -0.89 -17.78 13.50
C PHE A 113 -1.66 -17.22 12.30
N GLY A 114 -2.80 -16.57 12.54
CA GLY A 114 -3.58 -15.93 11.46
C GLY A 114 -2.89 -14.72 10.85
N LEU A 115 -2.20 -13.89 11.64
CA LEU A 115 -1.44 -12.76 11.11
C LEU A 115 -0.22 -13.24 10.29
N VAL A 116 0.46 -14.31 10.71
CA VAL A 116 1.52 -14.93 9.90
C VAL A 116 0.96 -15.57 8.61
N ALA A 117 -0.26 -16.11 8.65
CA ALA A 117 -0.91 -16.63 7.44
C ALA A 117 -1.26 -15.50 6.45
N ASP A 118 -1.74 -14.34 6.93
CA ASP A 118 -1.93 -13.15 6.09
C ASP A 118 -0.61 -12.64 5.49
N LEU A 119 0.45 -12.59 6.30
CA LEU A 119 1.80 -12.26 5.83
C LEU A 119 2.31 -13.28 4.79
N THR A 120 1.96 -14.56 4.93
CA THR A 120 2.30 -15.58 3.94
C THR A 120 1.57 -15.34 2.62
N LEU A 121 0.29 -14.93 2.67
CA LEU A 121 -0.45 -14.52 1.47
C LEU A 121 0.18 -13.28 0.82
N ARG A 122 0.68 -12.33 1.61
CA ARG A 122 1.44 -11.16 1.12
C ARG A 122 2.72 -11.55 0.40
N VAL A 123 3.45 -12.54 0.90
CA VAL A 123 4.62 -13.09 0.22
C VAL A 123 4.23 -13.74 -1.11
N LEU A 124 3.15 -14.52 -1.14
CA LEU A 124 2.63 -15.12 -2.39
C LEU A 124 2.13 -14.08 -3.41
N ALA A 125 1.68 -12.91 -2.95
CA ALA A 125 1.28 -11.77 -3.78
C ALA A 125 2.47 -10.87 -4.16
N VAL A 126 3.69 -11.19 -3.69
CA VAL A 126 4.92 -10.43 -3.98
C VAL A 126 4.80 -8.95 -3.64
N GLY A 127 4.27 -8.65 -2.45
CA GLY A 127 4.08 -7.27 -1.99
C GLY A 127 2.82 -6.58 -2.53
N GLY A 128 2.07 -7.21 -3.44
CA GLY A 128 0.72 -6.79 -3.81
C GLY A 128 -0.32 -7.07 -2.72
N GLU A 129 -1.58 -6.72 -2.97
CA GLU A 129 -2.69 -7.07 -2.07
C GLU A 129 -3.20 -8.48 -2.40
N PRO A 130 -3.30 -9.40 -1.42
CA PRO A 130 -3.75 -10.77 -1.67
C PRO A 130 -5.11 -10.91 -2.35
N ILE A 131 -6.02 -9.95 -2.18
CA ILE A 131 -7.34 -9.97 -2.82
C ILE A 131 -7.25 -9.68 -4.32
N ASP A 132 -6.19 -9.04 -4.80
CA ASP A 132 -6.07 -8.61 -6.20
C ASP A 132 -5.71 -9.79 -7.12
N PHE A 133 -4.77 -10.64 -6.70
CA PHE A 133 -4.27 -11.73 -7.54
C PHE A 133 -5.14 -13.00 -7.45
N PRO A 134 -5.47 -13.65 -8.59
CA PRO A 134 -6.29 -14.86 -8.61
C PRO A 134 -5.83 -15.98 -7.67
N HIS A 135 -4.53 -16.29 -7.64
CA HIS A 135 -3.99 -17.38 -6.82
C HIS A 135 -4.07 -17.08 -5.33
N THR A 136 -3.82 -15.84 -4.89
CA THR A 136 -3.90 -15.48 -3.48
C THR A 136 -5.33 -15.23 -3.02
N ARG A 137 -6.22 -14.67 -3.86
CA ARG A 137 -7.63 -14.43 -3.46
C ARG A 137 -8.37 -15.74 -3.19
N ILE A 138 -8.08 -16.78 -3.96
CA ILE A 138 -8.66 -18.12 -3.74
C ILE A 138 -8.23 -18.68 -2.39
N ILE A 139 -6.93 -18.60 -2.06
CA ILE A 139 -6.40 -19.09 -0.79
C ILE A 139 -6.94 -18.25 0.38
N LEU A 140 -6.96 -16.92 0.24
CA LEU A 140 -7.53 -15.99 1.21
C LEU A 140 -8.98 -16.36 1.55
N ALA A 141 -9.84 -16.47 0.54
CA ALA A 141 -11.24 -16.80 0.71
C ALA A 141 -11.42 -18.20 1.33
N ALA A 142 -10.66 -19.20 0.88
CA ALA A 142 -10.71 -20.55 1.43
C ALA A 142 -10.39 -20.58 2.93
N LEU A 143 -9.34 -19.87 3.36
CA LEU A 143 -8.96 -19.79 4.77
C LEU A 143 -10.01 -19.06 5.63
N ILE A 144 -10.64 -18.00 5.09
CA ILE A 144 -11.74 -17.31 5.77
C ILE A 144 -12.99 -18.22 5.84
N PHE A 145 -13.32 -18.98 4.79
CA PHE A 145 -14.41 -19.96 4.81
C PHE A 145 -14.18 -21.06 5.84
N LEU A 146 -12.95 -21.57 5.98
CA LEU A 146 -12.62 -22.55 7.01
C LEU A 146 -12.80 -21.97 8.43
N GLY A 147 -12.39 -20.72 8.64
CA GLY A 147 -12.66 -20.00 9.89
C GLY A 147 -14.16 -19.81 10.15
N ALA A 148 -14.92 -19.43 9.13
CA ALA A 148 -16.38 -19.29 9.20
C ALA A 148 -17.06 -20.62 9.52
N TYR A 149 -16.62 -21.71 8.91
CA TYR A 149 -17.11 -23.06 9.19
C TYR A 149 -16.84 -23.49 10.64
N ALA A 150 -15.63 -23.24 11.16
CA ALA A 150 -15.30 -23.51 12.55
C ALA A 150 -16.19 -22.68 13.51
N LEU A 151 -16.42 -21.41 13.18
CA LEU A 151 -17.29 -20.51 13.95
C LEU A 151 -18.76 -20.93 13.91
N TRP A 152 -19.25 -21.43 12.79
CA TRP A 152 -20.66 -21.83 12.58
C TRP A 152 -21.12 -22.92 13.55
N LYS A 153 -20.19 -23.79 13.97
CA LYS A 153 -20.44 -24.88 14.93
C LYS A 153 -20.62 -24.39 16.36
N GLU A 154 -20.14 -23.19 16.70
CA GLU A 154 -20.18 -22.68 18.07
C GLU A 154 -21.54 -22.04 18.41
N PRO A 155 -22.16 -22.40 19.54
CA PRO A 155 -23.40 -21.77 19.97
C PRO A 155 -23.16 -20.40 20.66
N GLY A 156 -24.25 -19.65 20.85
CA GLY A 156 -24.26 -18.42 21.64
C GLY A 156 -23.92 -17.15 20.85
N THR A 157 -23.56 -16.10 21.58
CA THR A 157 -23.25 -14.76 21.04
C THR A 157 -21.80 -14.37 21.32
N PHE A 158 -21.31 -13.37 20.59
CA PHE A 158 -19.98 -12.81 20.79
C PHE A 158 -19.81 -12.07 22.12
N LYS A 159 -18.58 -12.05 22.65
CA LYS A 159 -18.21 -11.07 23.68
C LYS A 159 -17.81 -9.75 23.02
N LYS A 160 -18.33 -8.64 23.52
CA LYS A 160 -18.05 -7.30 22.97
C LYS A 160 -16.56 -6.91 23.14
N PRO A 161 -15.83 -6.56 22.06
CA PRO A 161 -14.46 -6.03 22.16
C PRO A 161 -14.42 -4.74 22.98
N GLY A 162 -13.32 -4.52 23.69
CA GLY A 162 -13.07 -3.31 24.47
C GLY A 162 -12.22 -2.31 23.69
N PHE A 163 -12.04 -1.10 24.23
CA PHE A 163 -11.22 -0.04 23.64
C PHE A 163 -9.82 -0.53 23.23
N GLY A 164 -9.16 -1.29 24.09
CA GLY A 164 -7.79 -1.74 23.87
C GLY A 164 -7.63 -2.64 22.65
N LEU A 165 -8.65 -3.42 22.26
CA LEU A 165 -8.58 -4.25 21.05
C LEU A 165 -8.71 -3.41 19.77
N TYR A 166 -9.46 -2.31 19.81
CA TYR A 166 -9.48 -1.37 18.69
C TYR A 166 -8.20 -0.52 18.63
N ALA A 167 -7.61 -0.18 19.78
CA ALA A 167 -6.31 0.47 19.81
C ALA A 167 -5.18 -0.44 19.29
N PHE A 168 -5.25 -1.75 19.58
CA PHE A 168 -4.40 -2.74 18.93
C PHE A 168 -4.62 -2.77 17.42
N ALA A 169 -5.88 -2.83 16.96
CA ALA A 169 -6.22 -2.81 15.55
C ALA A 169 -5.68 -1.56 14.84
N ALA A 170 -5.67 -0.40 15.52
CA ALA A 170 -5.13 0.83 14.98
C ALA A 170 -3.62 0.73 14.69
N LEU A 171 -2.85 0.03 15.52
CA LEU A 171 -1.42 -0.22 15.25
C LEU A 171 -1.22 -1.18 14.07
N ILE A 172 -2.07 -2.20 13.95
CA ILE A 172 -2.04 -3.10 12.78
C ILE A 172 -2.37 -2.33 11.50
N GLU A 173 -3.40 -1.48 11.56
CA GLU A 173 -3.83 -0.61 10.48
C GLU A 173 -2.76 0.39 10.06
N LEU A 174 -1.91 0.89 10.97
CA LEU A 174 -0.80 1.79 10.66
C LEU A 174 0.41 1.09 10.02
N GLY A 175 0.32 -0.22 9.78
CA GLY A 175 1.24 -0.96 8.93
C GLY A 175 2.34 -1.73 9.66
N LEU A 176 2.24 -1.89 10.98
CA LEU A 176 3.26 -2.60 11.77
C LEU A 176 3.42 -4.09 11.39
N ILE A 177 2.48 -4.69 10.66
CA ILE A 177 2.58 -6.08 10.19
C ILE A 177 3.04 -6.23 8.73
N TYR A 178 3.28 -5.12 8.02
CA TYR A 178 3.64 -5.16 6.60
C TYR A 178 5.13 -4.85 6.42
N PRO A 179 5.94 -5.83 5.97
CA PRO A 179 7.38 -5.69 5.88
C PRO A 179 7.80 -4.54 4.94
N ASN A 180 7.11 -4.36 3.81
CA ASN A 180 7.34 -3.25 2.89
C ASN A 180 7.10 -1.89 3.56
N ALA A 181 5.98 -1.70 4.26
CA ALA A 181 5.69 -0.45 4.97
C ALA A 181 6.78 -0.14 6.01
N ILE A 182 7.18 -1.13 6.81
CA ILE A 182 8.25 -0.98 7.81
C ILE A 182 9.58 -0.58 7.15
N MET A 183 9.98 -1.25 6.08
CA MET A 183 11.22 -0.92 5.36
C MET A 183 11.18 0.51 4.80
N ARG A 184 10.04 0.93 4.27
CA ARG A 184 9.84 2.25 3.64
C ARG A 184 9.82 3.39 4.66
N TYR A 185 9.11 3.22 5.78
CA TYR A 185 9.18 4.14 6.92
C TYR A 185 10.61 4.26 7.48
N SER A 186 11.41 3.20 7.35
CA SER A 186 12.81 3.17 7.79
C SER A 186 13.77 3.86 6.82
N GLY A 187 13.28 4.35 5.68
CA GLY A 187 14.07 5.06 4.67
C GLY A 187 14.66 4.16 3.57
N VAL A 188 14.22 2.91 3.45
CA VAL A 188 14.64 2.02 2.36
C VAL A 188 13.82 2.35 1.11
N THR A 189 14.47 2.93 0.10
CA THR A 189 13.84 3.31 -1.17
C THR A 189 14.00 2.27 -2.28
N VAL A 190 15.05 1.44 -2.25
CA VAL A 190 15.27 0.38 -3.24
C VAL A 190 15.59 -0.93 -2.52
N TYR A 191 14.85 -1.99 -2.85
CA TYR A 191 15.06 -3.35 -2.36
C TYR A 191 14.36 -4.36 -3.27
N TYR A 192 14.71 -5.63 -3.18
CA TYR A 192 14.16 -6.66 -4.07
C TYR A 192 13.54 -7.81 -3.31
N LEU A 193 13.06 -8.80 -4.05
CA LEU A 193 12.30 -9.93 -3.54
C LEU A 193 12.99 -10.67 -2.36
N PRO A 194 14.31 -10.95 -2.37
CA PRO A 194 14.98 -11.61 -1.25
C PRO A 194 14.97 -10.77 0.03
N GLN A 195 15.16 -9.45 -0.07
CA GLN A 195 15.11 -8.54 1.07
C GLN A 195 13.69 -8.51 1.66
N PHE A 196 12.67 -8.41 0.80
CA PHE A 196 11.27 -8.48 1.22
C PHE A 196 10.93 -9.80 1.92
N VAL A 197 11.34 -10.93 1.35
CA VAL A 197 11.15 -12.26 1.95
C VAL A 197 11.89 -12.36 3.29
N GLY A 198 13.17 -11.96 3.33
CA GLY A 198 13.97 -11.98 4.56
C GLY A 198 13.35 -11.14 5.67
N PHE A 199 12.86 -9.94 5.34
CA PHE A 199 12.20 -9.08 6.31
C PHE A 199 10.81 -9.59 6.72
N SER A 200 10.12 -10.33 5.84
CA SER A 200 8.89 -11.06 6.20
C SER A 200 9.12 -12.09 7.31
N PHE A 201 10.28 -12.76 7.33
CA PHE A 201 10.64 -13.64 8.46
C PHE A 201 10.86 -12.87 9.76
N VAL A 202 11.45 -11.68 9.70
CA VAL A 202 11.62 -10.81 10.88
C VAL A 202 10.27 -10.43 11.47
N VAL A 203 9.33 -10.01 10.61
CA VAL A 203 7.95 -9.68 11.01
C VAL A 203 7.22 -10.90 11.55
N ALA A 204 7.34 -12.07 10.90
CA ALA A 204 6.72 -13.31 11.36
C ALA A 204 7.24 -13.73 12.75
N LEU A 205 8.56 -13.62 12.98
CA LEU A 205 9.17 -13.89 14.28
C LEU A 205 8.67 -12.90 15.34
N ALA A 206 8.57 -11.61 15.03
CA ALA A 206 8.01 -10.62 15.94
C ALA A 206 6.57 -10.98 16.35
N ILE A 207 5.73 -11.40 15.39
CA ILE A 207 4.36 -11.84 15.66
C ILE A 207 4.33 -13.10 16.54
N LEU A 208 5.13 -14.12 16.22
CA LEU A 208 5.12 -15.42 16.92
C LEU A 208 5.78 -15.39 18.29
N LEU A 209 6.79 -14.52 18.49
CA LEU A 209 7.49 -14.37 19.75
C LEU A 209 6.83 -13.34 20.68
N GLY A 210 6.01 -12.43 20.15
CA GLY A 210 5.25 -11.44 20.93
C GLY A 210 4.52 -12.02 22.15
N PRO A 211 3.77 -13.13 22.05
CA PRO A 211 3.10 -13.74 23.19
C PRO A 211 4.03 -14.09 24.37
N TYR A 212 5.32 -14.40 24.13
CA TYR A 212 6.27 -14.67 25.21
C TYR A 212 6.59 -13.43 26.04
N LEU A 213 6.66 -12.27 25.39
CA LEU A 213 6.89 -10.98 26.04
C LEU A 213 5.69 -10.54 26.87
N GLY A 214 4.49 -11.05 26.58
CA GLY A 214 3.27 -10.73 27.31
C GLY A 214 3.35 -11.07 28.80
N LYS A 215 4.20 -12.03 29.19
CA LYS A 215 4.45 -12.38 30.61
C LYS A 215 4.99 -11.21 31.43
N LYS A 216 5.52 -10.18 30.75
CA LYS A 216 6.07 -8.96 31.35
C LYS A 216 5.42 -7.73 30.69
N PRO A 217 4.12 -7.44 30.94
CA PRO A 217 3.38 -6.42 30.21
C PRO A 217 3.94 -5.00 30.40
N GLY A 218 4.55 -4.70 31.55
CA GLY A 218 5.25 -3.41 31.75
C GLY A 218 6.46 -3.22 30.84
N ILE A 219 7.24 -4.30 30.62
CA ILE A 219 8.37 -4.28 29.68
C ILE A 219 7.84 -4.18 28.24
N ALA A 220 6.80 -4.94 27.91
CA ALA A 220 6.16 -4.86 26.59
C ALA A 220 5.67 -3.43 26.27
N ALA A 221 5.01 -2.76 27.22
CA ALA A 221 4.57 -1.38 27.05
C ALA A 221 5.73 -0.41 26.81
N LEU A 222 6.83 -0.54 27.55
CA LEU A 222 8.03 0.28 27.34
C LEU A 222 8.66 0.02 25.96
N LEU A 223 8.82 -1.25 25.58
CA LEU A 223 9.40 -1.63 24.30
C LEU A 223 8.52 -1.23 23.10
N LEU A 224 7.20 -1.21 23.27
CA LEU A 224 6.28 -0.66 22.27
C LEU A 224 6.57 0.82 21.99
N ILE A 225 6.69 1.63 23.04
CA ILE A 225 6.96 3.06 22.92
C ILE A 225 8.36 3.31 22.35
N LEU A 226 9.38 2.66 22.90
CA LEU A 226 10.76 2.80 22.43
C LEU A 226 10.94 2.31 20.98
N GLY A 227 10.32 1.18 20.64
CA GLY A 227 10.34 0.63 19.29
C GLY A 227 9.66 1.55 18.27
N SER A 228 8.54 2.18 18.65
CA SER A 228 7.87 3.17 17.80
C SER A 228 8.68 4.46 17.67
N ALA A 229 9.32 4.91 18.76
CA ALA A 229 10.19 6.09 18.75
C ALA A 229 11.44 5.93 17.87
N ALA A 230 11.82 4.69 17.51
CA ALA A 230 12.90 4.44 16.56
C ALA A 230 12.62 4.97 15.15
N LEU A 231 11.37 5.26 14.80
CA LEU A 231 10.99 5.94 13.55
C LEU A 231 11.71 7.28 13.35
N PHE A 232 12.03 7.97 14.44
CA PHE A 232 12.71 9.27 14.41
C PHE A 232 14.23 9.16 14.24
N VAL A 233 14.79 7.95 14.18
CA VAL A 233 16.23 7.71 14.05
C VAL A 233 16.47 6.67 12.97
N ARG A 234 16.73 7.09 11.74
CA ARG A 234 17.01 6.15 10.63
C ARG A 234 18.44 5.59 10.72
N PRO A 235 18.67 4.27 10.49
CA PRO A 235 17.70 3.23 10.12
C PRO A 235 17.19 2.40 11.31
N ALA A 236 17.21 2.92 12.55
CA ALA A 236 16.87 2.17 13.76
C ALA A 236 15.44 1.58 13.74
N ALA A 237 14.53 2.19 12.98
CA ALA A 237 13.18 1.70 12.74
C ALA A 237 13.12 0.28 12.15
N LEU A 238 14.14 -0.18 11.41
CA LEU A 238 14.21 -1.56 10.90
C LEU A 238 14.22 -2.61 12.03
N ILE A 239 14.67 -2.24 13.23
CA ILE A 239 14.66 -3.09 14.42
C ILE A 239 13.55 -2.65 15.38
N GLY A 240 13.35 -1.34 15.53
CA GLY A 240 12.37 -0.76 16.45
C GLY A 240 10.93 -1.13 16.11
N LEU A 241 10.55 -1.13 14.83
CA LEU A 241 9.17 -1.45 14.43
C LEU A 241 8.83 -2.94 14.61
N PRO A 242 9.68 -3.92 14.23
CA PRO A 242 9.45 -5.31 14.62
C PRO A 242 9.34 -5.52 16.13
N LEU A 243 10.14 -4.79 16.92
CA LEU A 243 10.06 -4.83 18.38
C LEU A 243 8.74 -4.23 18.91
N ALA A 244 8.29 -3.13 18.32
CA ALA A 244 6.99 -2.53 18.60
C ALA A 244 5.83 -3.46 18.23
N LEU A 245 5.94 -4.16 17.10
CA LEU A 245 4.97 -5.17 16.69
C LEU A 245 4.91 -6.33 17.70
N ALA A 246 6.06 -6.92 18.04
CA ALA A 246 6.12 -8.02 19.02
C ALA A 246 5.51 -7.60 20.36
N SER A 247 5.79 -6.37 20.79
CA SER A 247 5.25 -5.77 21.99
C SER A 247 3.75 -5.45 21.89
N SER A 248 3.27 -5.10 20.69
CA SER A 248 1.84 -4.90 20.44
C SER A 248 1.05 -6.20 20.59
N ILE A 249 1.58 -7.30 20.03
CA ILE A 249 1.03 -8.66 20.18
C ILE A 249 1.09 -9.12 21.64
N ALA A 250 2.19 -8.83 22.35
CA ALA A 250 2.38 -9.17 23.76
C ALA A 250 1.28 -8.59 24.66
N LEU A 251 0.78 -7.39 24.33
CA LEU A 251 -0.22 -6.66 25.12
C LEU A 251 -1.67 -7.05 24.80
N VAL A 252 -1.91 -7.89 23.78
CA VAL A 252 -3.27 -8.26 23.35
C VAL A 252 -4.06 -8.89 24.49
N GLU A 253 -3.50 -9.85 25.22
CA GLU A 253 -4.21 -10.51 26.34
C GLU A 253 -4.62 -9.51 27.43
N SER A 254 -3.69 -8.62 27.82
CA SER A 254 -3.93 -7.57 28.80
C SER A 254 -5.02 -6.58 28.34
N SER A 255 -5.17 -6.36 27.02
CA SER A 255 -6.12 -5.39 26.48
C SER A 255 -7.56 -5.93 26.36
N LYS A 256 -7.78 -7.26 26.33
CA LYS A 256 -9.10 -7.91 26.21
C LYS A 256 -10.10 -7.53 27.31
N GLY A 257 -9.59 -7.24 28.51
CA GLY A 257 -10.38 -6.81 29.67
C GLY A 257 -10.84 -5.35 29.64
N SER A 258 -10.39 -4.56 28.66
CA SER A 258 -10.83 -3.17 28.50
C SER A 258 -12.34 -3.05 28.23
N ARG A 259 -12.92 -1.92 28.64
CA ARG A 259 -14.32 -1.54 28.36
C ARG A 259 -14.35 -0.51 27.22
N GLY A 260 -15.54 -0.03 26.84
CA GLY A 260 -15.66 1.08 25.90
C GLY A 260 -15.43 0.73 24.43
N GLY A 261 -15.89 -0.44 23.97
CA GLY A 261 -15.68 -0.88 22.58
C GLY A 261 -16.14 0.10 21.49
N VAL A 262 -17.26 0.80 21.69
CA VAL A 262 -17.75 1.80 20.71
C VAL A 262 -16.81 3.00 20.65
N ILE A 263 -16.31 3.46 21.80
CA ILE A 263 -15.29 4.53 21.86
C ILE A 263 -14.00 4.05 21.17
N GLY A 264 -13.64 2.77 21.35
CA GLY A 264 -12.53 2.15 20.63
C GLY A 264 -12.73 2.15 19.12
N ALA A 265 -13.92 1.82 18.63
CA ALA A 265 -14.23 1.87 17.21
C ALA A 265 -14.09 3.30 16.66
N VAL A 266 -14.65 4.30 17.36
CA VAL A 266 -14.46 5.71 16.99
C VAL A 266 -12.96 6.07 16.98
N TYR A 267 -12.19 5.63 17.96
CA TYR A 267 -10.74 5.85 18.01
C TYR A 267 -10.01 5.22 16.81
N LEU A 268 -10.30 3.97 16.45
CA LEU A 268 -9.72 3.32 15.28
C LEU A 268 -10.00 4.13 14.00
N PHE A 269 -11.26 4.54 13.81
CA PHE A 269 -11.64 5.36 12.67
C PHE A 269 -10.89 6.70 12.64
N LEU A 270 -10.77 7.39 13.79
CA LEU A 270 -10.02 8.64 13.89
C LEU A 270 -8.54 8.44 13.54
N VAL A 271 -7.89 7.40 14.05
CA VAL A 271 -6.49 7.10 13.71
C VAL A 271 -6.33 6.82 12.21
N ALA A 272 -7.22 6.03 11.60
CA ALA A 272 -7.16 5.77 10.16
C ALA A 272 -7.34 7.06 9.34
N THR A 273 -8.25 7.95 9.77
CA THR A 273 -8.47 9.25 9.14
C THR A 273 -7.25 10.15 9.24
N LEU A 274 -6.64 10.23 10.43
CA LEU A 274 -5.40 11.00 10.63
C LEU A 274 -4.24 10.43 9.82
N ALA A 275 -4.16 9.10 9.67
CA ALA A 275 -3.16 8.44 8.84
C ALA A 275 -3.32 8.79 7.36
N LEU A 276 -4.55 8.82 6.83
CA LEU A 276 -4.81 9.34 5.48
C LEU A 276 -4.46 10.83 5.37
N GLY A 277 -4.70 11.61 6.42
CA GLY A 277 -4.27 13.00 6.52
C GLY A 277 -2.75 13.19 6.44
N ALA A 278 -1.94 12.15 6.70
CA ALA A 278 -0.50 12.24 6.46
C ALA A 278 -0.12 12.28 4.98
N TYR A 279 -1.00 11.80 4.10
CA TYR A 279 -0.77 11.72 2.66
C TYR A 279 -1.46 12.84 1.89
N VAL A 280 -2.71 13.14 2.24
CA VAL A 280 -3.58 14.12 1.53
C VAL A 280 -4.06 15.24 2.46
N GLY A 281 -3.31 15.52 3.52
CA GLY A 281 -3.74 16.40 4.61
C GLY A 281 -4.17 17.79 4.17
N ARG A 282 -3.44 18.43 3.24
CA ARG A 282 -3.82 19.75 2.72
C ARG A 282 -5.13 19.71 1.93
N ASP A 283 -5.38 18.61 1.22
CA ASP A 283 -6.55 18.46 0.35
C ASP A 283 -7.83 18.19 1.15
N ILE A 284 -7.73 17.53 2.31
CA ILE A 284 -8.88 17.17 3.16
C ILE A 284 -9.01 17.99 4.45
N GLY A 285 -8.27 19.11 4.58
CA GLY A 285 -8.36 20.01 5.74
C GLY A 285 -7.66 19.51 7.01
N LEU A 286 -6.74 18.55 6.87
CA LEU A 286 -5.88 17.99 7.93
C LEU A 286 -4.39 18.31 7.70
N ALA A 287 -4.07 19.52 7.22
CA ALA A 287 -2.70 19.92 6.88
C ALA A 287 -1.67 19.70 8.02
N PHE A 288 -2.11 19.70 9.29
CA PHE A 288 -1.23 19.43 10.43
C PHE A 288 -0.70 17.99 10.50
N MET A 289 -1.32 17.06 9.78
CA MET A 289 -0.93 15.64 9.73
C MET A 289 0.06 15.31 8.62
N GLU A 290 0.22 16.17 7.63
CA GLU A 290 1.11 15.93 6.49
C GLU A 290 2.55 15.65 6.95
N ASP A 291 3.15 14.56 6.46
CA ASP A 291 4.49 14.10 6.88
C ASP A 291 4.64 13.94 8.41
N ARG A 292 3.60 13.44 9.10
CA ARG A 292 3.56 13.17 10.55
C ARG A 292 3.10 11.76 10.93
N LEU A 293 3.18 10.79 10.04
CA LEU A 293 2.76 9.42 10.32
C LEU A 293 3.59 8.80 11.46
N GLU A 294 4.88 9.11 11.57
CA GLU A 294 5.69 8.60 12.69
C GLU A 294 5.20 9.11 14.06
N ALA A 295 4.73 10.35 14.12
CA ALA A 295 4.17 10.92 15.34
C ALA A 295 2.84 10.27 15.69
N LEU A 296 2.00 9.97 14.68
CA LEU A 296 0.75 9.24 14.87
C LEU A 296 0.98 7.81 15.37
N ILE A 297 1.95 7.09 14.79
CA ILE A 297 2.32 5.74 15.24
C ILE A 297 2.79 5.77 16.69
N LEU A 298 3.68 6.71 17.05
CA LEU A 298 4.14 6.85 18.43
C LEU A 298 2.98 7.16 19.39
N ALA A 299 2.09 8.09 19.02
CA ALA A 299 0.93 8.46 19.83
C ALA A 299 -0.03 7.27 20.02
N ALA A 300 -0.33 6.53 18.94
CA ALA A 300 -1.18 5.33 19.01
C ALA A 300 -0.55 4.24 19.88
N SER A 301 0.77 4.07 19.81
CA SER A 301 1.52 3.15 20.65
C SER A 301 1.42 3.50 22.13
N VAL A 302 1.52 4.79 22.48
CA VAL A 302 1.33 5.26 23.87
C VAL A 302 -0.11 5.01 24.34
N VAL A 303 -1.12 5.33 23.53
CA VAL A 303 -2.54 5.08 23.87
C VAL A 303 -2.80 3.59 24.09
N TYR A 304 -2.30 2.74 23.20
CA TYR A 304 -2.46 1.29 23.35
C TYR A 304 -1.75 0.75 24.59
N ALA A 305 -0.50 1.16 24.84
CA ALA A 305 0.27 0.81 26.03
C ALA A 305 -0.48 1.15 27.33
N MET A 306 -1.06 2.36 27.41
CA MET A 306 -1.87 2.77 28.56
C MET A 306 -3.13 1.92 28.74
N SER A 307 -3.79 1.53 27.64
CA SER A 307 -5.00 0.69 27.68
C SER A 307 -4.75 -0.72 28.26
N ALA A 308 -3.51 -1.20 28.13
CA ALA A 308 -3.04 -2.52 28.55
C ALA A 308 -2.28 -2.52 29.89
N TYR A 309 -1.99 -1.35 30.47
CA TYR A 309 -1.16 -1.21 31.67
C TYR A 309 -1.74 -1.93 32.91
N GLY A 310 -0.86 -2.54 33.71
CA GLY A 310 -1.17 -3.10 35.03
C GLY A 310 -1.99 -4.40 35.05
N LYS A 311 -2.29 -5.00 33.90
CA LYS A 311 -3.11 -6.22 33.78
C LYS A 311 -2.24 -7.44 33.52
N SER A 312 -1.83 -8.12 34.59
CA SER A 312 -1.24 -9.47 34.48
C SER A 312 -2.36 -10.47 34.20
N VAL A 313 -2.23 -11.22 33.12
CA VAL A 313 -3.20 -12.23 32.67
C VAL A 313 -2.46 -13.52 32.39
N GLU A 314 -3.13 -14.66 32.52
CA GLU A 314 -2.57 -15.93 32.08
C GLU A 314 -2.36 -15.90 30.56
N ILE A 315 -1.15 -16.25 30.11
CA ILE A 315 -0.77 -16.18 28.70
C ILE A 315 -0.35 -17.54 28.21
N ARG A 316 -1.07 -18.01 27.20
CA ARG A 316 -0.69 -19.19 26.43
C ARG A 316 0.20 -18.76 25.28
N VAL A 317 1.43 -19.28 25.31
CA VAL A 317 2.42 -19.05 24.27
C VAL A 317 2.37 -20.17 23.22
N PRO A 318 2.76 -19.89 21.96
CA PRO A 318 3.05 -20.95 20.99
C PRO A 318 4.10 -21.93 21.53
N SER A 319 4.00 -23.20 21.17
CA SER A 319 5.07 -24.17 21.32
C SER A 319 6.10 -24.04 20.21
N VAL A 320 7.30 -24.61 20.40
CA VAL A 320 8.34 -24.65 19.36
C VAL A 320 7.82 -25.30 18.07
N ARG A 321 6.99 -26.35 18.19
CA ARG A 321 6.39 -27.03 17.03
C ARG A 321 5.40 -26.12 16.28
N GLU A 322 4.58 -25.35 17.00
CA GLU A 322 3.64 -24.41 16.37
C GLU A 322 4.35 -23.24 15.69
N ILE A 323 5.43 -22.73 16.29
CA ILE A 323 6.30 -21.71 15.66
C ILE A 323 6.92 -22.28 14.39
N ALA A 324 7.53 -23.46 14.48
CA ALA A 324 8.17 -24.12 13.34
C ALA A 324 7.16 -24.41 12.21
N ALA A 325 5.93 -24.83 12.55
CA ALA A 325 4.89 -25.05 11.55
C ALA A 325 4.47 -23.76 10.83
N SER A 326 4.30 -22.66 11.58
CA SER A 326 3.93 -21.35 11.02
C SER A 326 5.04 -20.80 10.11
N LEU A 327 6.29 -20.87 10.56
CA LEU A 327 7.46 -20.48 9.76
C LEU A 327 7.69 -21.43 8.57
N GLY A 328 7.35 -22.71 8.71
CA GLY A 328 7.42 -23.68 7.62
C GLY A 328 6.48 -23.36 6.47
N GLY A 329 5.26 -22.89 6.78
CA GLY A 329 4.32 -22.38 5.77
C GLY A 329 4.86 -21.15 5.03
N LEU A 330 5.40 -20.19 5.77
CA LEU A 330 6.06 -19.01 5.19
C LEU A 330 7.28 -19.38 4.35
N LEU A 331 8.10 -20.33 4.81
CA LEU A 331 9.26 -20.83 4.08
C LEU A 331 8.87 -21.51 2.77
N LEU A 332 7.84 -22.37 2.79
CA LEU A 332 7.34 -22.99 1.57
C LEU A 332 6.86 -21.94 0.56
N ALA A 333 6.06 -20.96 1.00
CA ALA A 333 5.63 -19.86 0.16
C ALA A 333 6.81 -19.06 -0.40
N SER A 334 7.82 -18.81 0.43
CA SER A 334 9.03 -18.06 0.05
C SER A 334 9.85 -18.80 -1.00
N ILE A 335 10.01 -20.11 -0.87
CA ILE A 335 10.69 -20.96 -1.85
C ILE A 335 9.93 -20.94 -3.18
N ILE A 336 8.60 -21.08 -3.14
CA ILE A 336 7.75 -21.03 -4.34
C ILE A 336 7.92 -19.67 -5.04
N VAL A 337 7.83 -18.58 -4.28
CA VAL A 337 7.94 -17.21 -4.81
C VAL A 337 9.32 -16.95 -5.41
N LEU A 338 10.40 -17.29 -4.70
CA LEU A 338 11.77 -17.12 -5.20
C LEU A 338 12.11 -18.04 -6.39
N ALA A 339 11.37 -19.13 -6.60
CA ALA A 339 11.54 -20.02 -7.74
C ALA A 339 10.74 -19.57 -8.98
N ILE A 340 9.60 -18.91 -8.80
CA ILE A 340 8.70 -18.50 -9.88
C ILE A 340 9.00 -17.08 -10.36
N PHE A 341 9.42 -16.18 -9.47
CA PHE A 341 9.62 -14.77 -9.76
C PHE A 341 11.11 -14.39 -9.80
N ASN A 342 11.40 -13.21 -10.34
CA ASN A 342 12.75 -12.67 -10.39
C ASN A 342 13.21 -12.29 -8.98
N ALA A 343 14.25 -12.96 -8.49
CA ALA A 343 14.88 -12.65 -7.21
C ALA A 343 15.76 -11.39 -7.27
N SER A 344 16.16 -10.97 -8.47
CA SER A 344 16.96 -9.78 -8.70
C SER A 344 16.59 -9.17 -10.05
N PRO A 345 16.95 -7.90 -10.29
CA PRO A 345 16.85 -7.32 -11.62
C PRO A 345 17.55 -8.17 -12.68
N VAL A 346 16.99 -8.13 -13.88
CA VAL A 346 17.54 -8.72 -15.10
C VAL A 346 18.04 -7.57 -15.94
N TYR A 347 19.35 -7.58 -16.22
CA TYR A 347 19.97 -6.56 -17.03
C TYR A 347 20.08 -6.99 -18.50
N GLU A 348 19.85 -6.03 -19.40
CA GLU A 348 19.96 -6.21 -20.84
C GLU A 348 21.20 -5.49 -21.40
N PRO A 349 21.75 -5.95 -22.54
CA PRO A 349 22.80 -5.20 -23.23
C PRO A 349 22.27 -3.87 -23.76
N ALA A 350 23.16 -2.92 -24.05
CA ALA A 350 22.80 -1.66 -24.67
C ALA A 350 21.97 -1.88 -25.96
N LYS A 351 20.92 -1.08 -26.13
CA LYS A 351 20.08 -1.04 -27.34
C LYS A 351 20.18 0.32 -28.00
N LYS A 352 20.06 0.33 -29.33
CA LYS A 352 20.03 1.56 -30.11
C LYS A 352 18.61 2.16 -30.14
N GLU A 353 17.59 1.33 -30.34
CA GLU A 353 16.19 1.73 -30.27
C GLU A 353 15.65 1.36 -28.88
N VAL A 354 15.10 2.34 -28.17
CA VAL A 354 14.62 2.19 -26.80
C VAL A 354 13.16 2.63 -26.74
N LEU A 355 12.29 1.72 -26.30
CA LEU A 355 10.88 2.00 -26.05
C LEU A 355 10.71 2.65 -24.67
N ILE A 356 10.40 3.95 -24.66
CA ILE A 356 10.29 4.75 -23.45
C ILE A 356 8.81 5.05 -23.18
N TRP A 357 8.36 4.77 -21.97
CA TRP A 357 7.01 5.05 -21.50
C TRP A 357 7.00 6.11 -20.39
N THR A 358 5.95 6.93 -20.36
CA THR A 358 5.46 7.52 -19.11
C THR A 358 4.04 7.06 -18.82
N TYR A 359 3.77 6.75 -17.56
CA TYR A 359 2.46 6.26 -17.15
C TYR A 359 2.23 6.44 -15.64
N ASN A 360 1.29 7.33 -15.30
CA ASN A 360 0.75 7.48 -13.96
C ASN A 360 -0.11 6.24 -13.61
N VAL A 361 0.24 5.55 -12.53
CA VAL A 361 -0.39 4.27 -12.13
C VAL A 361 -1.51 4.42 -11.11
N HIS A 362 -1.96 5.65 -10.84
CA HIS A 362 -3.13 5.94 -10.00
C HIS A 362 -3.08 5.18 -8.67
N GLN A 363 -1.93 5.21 -7.99
CA GLN A 363 -1.72 4.55 -6.69
C GLN A 363 -1.95 3.03 -6.70
N GLY A 364 -1.88 2.40 -7.87
CA GLY A 364 -2.19 0.99 -8.07
C GLY A 364 -3.69 0.68 -7.95
N PHE A 365 -4.55 1.68 -8.13
CA PHE A 365 -5.98 1.52 -8.27
C PHE A 365 -6.41 1.54 -9.74
N GLY A 366 -7.54 0.89 -10.01
CA GLY A 366 -8.25 1.06 -11.28
C GLY A 366 -9.16 2.30 -11.24
N PRO A 367 -9.46 2.88 -12.42
CA PRO A 367 -10.08 4.20 -12.53
C PRO A 367 -11.48 4.32 -11.90
N TYR A 368 -12.27 3.24 -11.95
CA TYR A 368 -13.71 3.34 -11.68
C TYR A 368 -14.13 2.81 -10.32
N ASP A 369 -13.80 1.58 -9.96
CA ASP A 369 -14.35 0.89 -8.77
C ASP A 369 -13.42 0.88 -7.56
N GLY A 370 -12.30 1.62 -7.63
CA GLY A 370 -11.29 1.62 -6.58
C GLY A 370 -10.66 0.24 -6.37
N LYS A 371 -10.73 -0.61 -7.40
CA LYS A 371 -10.15 -1.95 -7.36
C LYS A 371 -8.65 -1.82 -7.25
N PHE A 372 -8.02 -2.63 -6.40
CA PHE A 372 -6.59 -2.85 -6.54
C PHE A 372 -6.31 -3.38 -7.94
N ASN A 373 -5.26 -2.89 -8.58
CA ASN A 373 -5.03 -3.14 -9.99
C ASN A 373 -3.59 -3.55 -10.33
N GLY A 374 -2.89 -4.13 -9.35
CA GLY A 374 -1.57 -4.69 -9.54
C GLY A 374 -1.56 -5.86 -10.51
N TYR A 375 -2.59 -6.73 -10.50
CA TYR A 375 -2.68 -7.86 -11.43
C TYR A 375 -2.78 -7.41 -12.89
N GLU A 376 -3.68 -6.47 -13.20
CA GLU A 376 -3.84 -5.94 -14.57
C GLU A 376 -2.63 -5.12 -14.99
N LEU A 377 -2.04 -4.33 -14.09
CA LEU A 377 -0.79 -3.59 -14.37
C LEU A 377 0.36 -4.53 -14.76
N VAL A 378 0.54 -5.63 -14.01
CA VAL A 378 1.54 -6.65 -14.34
C VAL A 378 1.27 -7.26 -15.72
N ASN A 379 0.00 -7.57 -16.05
CA ASN A 379 -0.34 -8.17 -17.34
C ASN A 379 -0.10 -7.21 -18.51
N LEU A 380 -0.50 -5.93 -18.36
CA LEU A 380 -0.25 -4.88 -19.33
C LEU A 380 1.24 -4.77 -19.65
N LEU A 381 2.09 -4.69 -18.62
CA LEU A 381 3.53 -4.53 -18.81
C LEU A 381 4.20 -5.81 -19.34
N LYS A 382 3.69 -7.00 -19.01
CA LYS A 382 4.15 -8.26 -19.62
C LYS A 382 3.87 -8.32 -21.12
N GLU A 383 2.76 -7.76 -21.55
CA GLU A 383 2.37 -7.72 -22.96
C GLU A 383 3.18 -6.66 -23.72
N GLN A 384 3.28 -5.46 -23.15
CA GLN A 384 3.80 -4.29 -23.86
C GLN A 384 5.31 -4.06 -23.69
N LYS A 385 5.90 -4.54 -22.58
CA LYS A 385 7.36 -4.59 -22.32
C LYS A 385 8.13 -3.30 -22.64
N PRO A 386 7.82 -2.16 -22.00
CA PRO A 386 8.63 -0.96 -22.17
C PRO A 386 10.08 -1.20 -21.73
N ASP A 387 11.04 -0.63 -22.45
CA ASP A 387 12.46 -0.75 -22.11
C ASP A 387 12.81 0.15 -20.91
N ILE A 388 12.31 1.39 -20.93
CA ILE A 388 12.36 2.34 -19.82
C ILE A 388 10.93 2.81 -19.56
N TRP A 389 10.58 2.92 -18.28
CA TRP A 389 9.28 3.45 -17.91
C TRP A 389 9.37 4.35 -16.69
N ALA A 390 8.94 5.60 -16.86
CA ALA A 390 8.76 6.58 -15.79
C ALA A 390 7.30 6.53 -15.30
N SER A 391 7.11 6.28 -14.01
CA SER A 391 5.79 6.18 -13.42
C SER A 391 5.55 7.21 -12.33
N GLN A 392 4.31 7.68 -12.26
CA GLN A 392 3.80 8.64 -11.28
C GLN A 392 2.72 7.99 -10.42
N GLU A 393 2.46 8.61 -9.27
CA GLU A 393 1.59 8.08 -8.21
C GLU A 393 1.93 6.67 -7.76
N VAL A 394 3.23 6.39 -7.69
CA VAL A 394 3.74 5.08 -7.32
C VAL A 394 3.69 4.92 -5.81
N VAL A 395 3.03 3.87 -5.37
CA VAL A 395 2.91 3.45 -3.97
C VAL A 395 3.94 2.38 -3.61
N GLY A 396 4.68 2.65 -2.54
CA GLY A 396 5.65 1.75 -1.92
C GLY A 396 5.18 1.30 -0.54
N GLY A 397 3.91 0.96 -0.35
CA GLY A 397 3.35 0.58 0.95
C GLY A 397 2.58 1.69 1.65
N MET A 398 1.73 2.42 0.93
CA MET A 398 0.85 3.45 1.49
C MET A 398 -0.39 2.82 2.15
N ILE A 399 -0.87 3.40 3.26
CA ILE A 399 -2.07 2.90 3.94
C ILE A 399 -3.32 2.94 3.03
N GLY A 400 -3.48 4.03 2.28
CA GLY A 400 -4.65 4.28 1.42
C GLY A 400 -4.82 3.26 0.29
N ASN A 401 -3.77 2.54 -0.09
CA ASN A 401 -3.84 1.50 -1.12
C ASN A 401 -3.65 0.09 -0.54
N GLY A 402 -3.87 -0.08 0.76
CA GLY A 402 -3.72 -1.37 1.42
C GLY A 402 -2.26 -1.85 1.41
N TYR A 403 -1.28 -0.96 1.48
CA TYR A 403 0.13 -1.31 1.62
C TYR A 403 0.69 -2.14 0.45
N GLN A 404 0.26 -1.92 -0.78
CA GLN A 404 0.95 -2.54 -1.93
C GLN A 404 2.28 -1.85 -2.20
N ASP A 405 3.29 -2.61 -2.59
CA ASP A 405 4.58 -2.08 -3.04
C ASP A 405 4.73 -2.32 -4.55
N VAL A 406 4.29 -1.34 -5.34
CA VAL A 406 4.30 -1.42 -6.80
C VAL A 406 5.73 -1.62 -7.34
N PRO A 407 6.76 -0.88 -6.88
CA PRO A 407 8.12 -1.10 -7.36
C PRO A 407 8.64 -2.52 -7.15
N LEU A 408 8.49 -3.07 -5.93
CA LEU A 408 8.88 -4.44 -5.61
C LEU A 408 8.14 -5.46 -6.50
N MET A 409 6.82 -5.29 -6.60
CA MET A 409 5.95 -6.17 -7.36
C MET A 409 6.39 -6.24 -8.82
N LEU A 410 6.55 -5.08 -9.49
CA LEU A 410 6.92 -5.03 -10.90
C LEU A 410 8.35 -5.55 -11.14
N SER A 411 9.29 -5.25 -10.24
CA SER A 411 10.63 -5.82 -10.29
C SER A 411 10.61 -7.36 -10.22
N ALA A 412 9.86 -7.93 -9.29
CA ALA A 412 9.79 -9.39 -9.15
C ALA A 412 9.08 -10.08 -10.33
N TYR A 413 7.99 -9.48 -10.85
CA TYR A 413 7.25 -10.07 -11.97
C TYR A 413 7.98 -9.94 -13.31
N LEU A 414 8.71 -8.84 -13.53
CA LEU A 414 9.21 -8.46 -14.86
C LEU A 414 10.73 -8.37 -14.93
N GLY A 415 11.43 -8.34 -13.81
CA GLY A 415 12.89 -8.24 -13.75
C GLY A 415 13.43 -6.81 -13.86
N TYR A 416 12.58 -5.78 -13.74
CA TYR A 416 13.06 -4.40 -13.75
C TYR A 416 13.95 -4.08 -12.53
N VAL A 417 15.06 -3.37 -12.77
CA VAL A 417 15.65 -2.50 -11.76
C VAL A 417 14.79 -1.24 -11.66
N TYR A 418 14.73 -0.65 -10.46
CA TYR A 418 13.98 0.57 -10.26
C TYR A 418 14.73 1.55 -9.35
N GLU A 419 14.58 2.84 -9.66
CA GLU A 419 14.87 3.94 -8.74
C GLU A 419 13.53 4.50 -8.27
N TYR A 420 13.32 4.59 -6.96
CA TYR A 420 12.07 5.06 -6.37
C TYR A 420 12.32 6.28 -5.50
N LYS A 421 11.63 7.37 -5.83
CA LYS A 421 11.67 8.61 -5.08
C LYS A 421 10.34 8.83 -4.36
N PRO A 422 10.26 8.59 -3.04
CA PRO A 422 9.09 8.96 -2.28
C PRO A 422 8.95 10.49 -2.19
N ALA A 423 7.73 10.98 -2.35
CA ALA A 423 7.34 12.36 -2.11
C ALA A 423 6.77 12.56 -0.70
N VAL A 424 6.03 11.57 -0.20
CA VAL A 424 5.29 11.64 1.08
C VAL A 424 5.48 10.35 1.87
N GLU A 425 5.79 10.48 3.17
CA GLU A 425 5.85 9.36 4.14
C GLU A 425 6.69 8.14 3.72
N GLY A 426 7.67 8.31 2.83
CA GLY A 426 8.49 7.23 2.29
C GLY A 426 7.73 6.20 1.42
N THR A 427 6.42 6.36 1.22
CA THR A 427 5.51 5.31 0.75
C THR A 427 4.62 5.71 -0.43
N TYR A 428 4.67 6.98 -0.86
CA TYR A 428 4.02 7.47 -2.08
C TYR A 428 4.97 8.41 -2.84
N GLY A 429 5.07 8.29 -4.17
CA GLY A 429 5.97 9.12 -4.99
C GLY A 429 6.02 8.75 -6.48
N ILE A 430 7.21 8.78 -7.07
CA ILE A 430 7.48 8.43 -8.48
C ILE A 430 8.55 7.34 -8.55
N ALA A 431 8.60 6.59 -9.65
CA ALA A 431 9.67 5.63 -9.89
C ALA A 431 10.08 5.56 -11.36
N VAL A 432 11.33 5.22 -11.61
CA VAL A 432 11.84 4.89 -12.95
C VAL A 432 12.19 3.41 -12.97
N PHE A 433 11.73 2.69 -13.99
CA PHE A 433 11.95 1.26 -14.21
C PHE A 433 12.77 1.05 -15.48
N SER A 434 13.69 0.08 -15.45
CA SER A 434 14.55 -0.23 -16.59
C SER A 434 15.19 -1.61 -16.48
N HIS A 435 15.73 -2.09 -17.60
CA HIS A 435 16.62 -3.26 -17.65
C HIS A 435 18.11 -2.88 -17.77
N TRP A 436 18.47 -1.62 -17.53
CA TRP A 436 19.86 -1.14 -17.50
C TRP A 436 20.23 -0.53 -16.17
N HIS A 437 21.53 -0.45 -15.87
CA HIS A 437 21.99 0.13 -14.62
C HIS A 437 21.60 1.61 -14.55
N MET A 438 20.91 1.96 -13.48
CA MET A 438 20.47 3.31 -13.19
C MET A 438 21.33 3.96 -12.12
N LYS A 439 21.54 5.26 -12.25
CA LYS A 439 22.11 6.10 -11.21
C LYS A 439 21.24 7.32 -11.02
N THR A 440 20.77 7.52 -9.78
CA THR A 440 20.07 8.73 -9.38
C THR A 440 21.06 9.90 -9.36
N GLU A 441 20.89 10.84 -10.29
CA GLU A 441 21.73 12.04 -10.44
C GLU A 441 21.21 13.22 -9.61
N GLY A 442 19.91 13.22 -9.30
CA GLY A 442 19.30 14.22 -8.45
C GLY A 442 17.83 13.97 -8.17
N GLU A 443 17.34 14.58 -7.10
CA GLU A 443 15.95 14.48 -6.67
C GLU A 443 15.46 15.84 -6.19
N LEU A 444 14.21 16.17 -6.50
CA LEU A 444 13.62 17.46 -6.15
C LEU A 444 12.13 17.31 -5.83
N ASN A 445 11.67 17.85 -4.71
CA ASN A 445 10.25 18.15 -4.52
C ASN A 445 10.03 19.58 -5.04
N LEU A 446 9.29 19.68 -6.14
CA LEU A 446 8.89 20.94 -6.75
C LEU A 446 8.05 21.74 -5.76
N LYS A 447 8.14 23.08 -5.83
CA LYS A 447 7.34 23.96 -4.98
C LYS A 447 5.86 23.71 -5.18
N SER A 448 5.16 23.34 -4.11
CA SER A 448 3.73 23.01 -4.14
C SER A 448 2.96 23.64 -2.99
N VAL A 449 1.75 24.12 -3.27
CA VAL A 449 0.79 24.57 -2.26
C VAL A 449 0.09 23.36 -1.62
N GLY A 450 -0.27 22.36 -2.42
CA GLY A 450 -0.90 21.11 -1.98
C GLY A 450 0.11 20.03 -1.59
N GLN A 451 -0.20 18.77 -1.91
CA GLN A 451 0.70 17.64 -1.72
C GLN A 451 2.06 17.85 -2.42
N ALA A 452 3.15 17.33 -1.85
CA ALA A 452 4.49 17.40 -2.43
C ALA A 452 4.55 16.79 -3.85
N ARG A 453 5.19 17.51 -4.79
CA ARG A 453 5.25 17.16 -6.22
C ARG A 453 6.65 16.74 -6.65
N PRO A 454 6.90 15.45 -6.94
CA PRO A 454 8.25 14.95 -7.13
C PRO A 454 8.80 15.08 -8.57
N ALA A 455 10.10 15.35 -8.67
CA ALA A 455 10.94 15.10 -9.85
C ALA A 455 12.19 14.28 -9.46
N GLN A 456 12.62 13.37 -10.33
CA GLN A 456 13.83 12.53 -10.16
C GLN A 456 14.61 12.48 -11.47
N LYS A 457 15.91 12.79 -11.41
CA LYS A 457 16.84 12.68 -12.54
C LYS A 457 17.64 11.38 -12.42
N VAL A 458 17.60 10.57 -13.47
CA VAL A 458 18.26 9.26 -13.52
C VAL A 458 19.07 9.14 -14.80
N SER A 459 20.31 8.65 -14.69
CA SER A 459 21.16 8.30 -15.82
C SER A 459 21.24 6.78 -16.01
N PHE A 460 21.45 6.35 -17.26
CA PHE A 460 21.61 4.97 -17.70
C PHE A 460 22.98 4.82 -18.33
N GLU A 461 23.87 4.05 -17.71
CA GLU A 461 25.26 3.95 -18.13
C GLU A 461 25.37 3.33 -19.53
N GLU A 462 24.67 2.23 -19.77
CA GLU A 462 24.72 1.47 -21.02
C GLU A 462 24.14 2.22 -22.22
N LEU A 463 23.25 3.17 -21.97
CA LEU A 463 22.57 3.94 -23.01
C LEU A 463 23.18 5.32 -23.22
N GLY A 464 24.04 5.80 -22.30
CA GLY A 464 24.52 7.18 -22.31
C GLY A 464 23.37 8.19 -22.26
N LEU A 465 22.30 7.85 -21.54
CA LEU A 465 21.03 8.60 -21.50
C LEU A 465 20.78 9.11 -20.07
N THR A 466 20.29 10.34 -19.95
CA THR A 466 19.77 10.91 -18.70
C THR A 466 18.33 11.39 -18.93
N LEU A 467 17.44 11.08 -17.99
CA LEU A 467 16.06 11.56 -18.03
C LEU A 467 15.64 12.17 -16.69
N VAL A 468 14.55 12.94 -16.73
CA VAL A 468 13.83 13.42 -15.55
C VAL A 468 12.41 12.90 -15.57
N ASN A 469 12.05 12.06 -14.61
CA ASN A 469 10.67 11.71 -14.29
C ASN A 469 10.05 12.80 -13.41
N VAL A 470 8.85 13.27 -13.72
CA VAL A 470 8.16 14.31 -12.95
C VAL A 470 6.66 14.01 -12.74
N HIS A 471 6.12 14.49 -11.62
CA HIS A 471 4.68 14.63 -11.39
C HIS A 471 4.41 16.04 -10.85
N MET A 472 3.78 16.91 -11.65
CA MET A 472 3.55 18.34 -11.33
C MET A 472 2.22 18.59 -10.60
N GLY A 473 2.03 19.82 -10.10
CA GLY A 473 0.87 20.25 -9.31
C GLY A 473 -0.41 20.48 -10.10
N LEU A 474 -1.51 20.72 -9.37
CA LEU A 474 -2.86 20.83 -9.95
C LEU A 474 -3.29 22.28 -10.28
N SER A 475 -2.60 23.30 -9.77
CA SER A 475 -2.86 24.71 -10.13
C SER A 475 -1.99 25.14 -11.30
N GLU A 476 -2.58 25.81 -12.29
CA GLU A 476 -1.87 26.33 -13.47
C GLU A 476 -0.72 27.29 -13.08
N GLU A 477 -0.95 28.20 -12.13
CA GLU A 477 0.09 29.14 -11.67
C GLU A 477 1.24 28.42 -10.97
N GLU A 478 0.92 27.39 -10.17
CA GLU A 478 1.91 26.53 -9.56
C GLU A 478 2.73 25.80 -10.63
N ARG A 479 2.06 25.19 -11.62
CA ARG A 479 2.73 24.47 -12.72
C ARG A 479 3.68 25.35 -13.51
N ALA A 480 3.33 26.62 -13.78
CA ALA A 480 4.24 27.54 -14.47
C ALA A 480 5.54 27.80 -13.67
N MET A 481 5.43 27.98 -12.34
CA MET A 481 6.60 28.12 -11.48
C MET A 481 7.42 26.83 -11.39
N GLN A 482 6.74 25.69 -11.30
CA GLN A 482 7.37 24.37 -11.27
C GLN A 482 8.08 24.06 -12.59
N ALA A 483 7.55 24.48 -13.75
CA ALA A 483 8.18 24.29 -15.05
C ALA A 483 9.54 25.00 -15.14
N GLU A 484 9.65 26.23 -14.60
CA GLU A 484 10.95 26.95 -14.53
C GLU A 484 11.94 26.23 -13.61
N GLU A 485 11.47 25.68 -12.50
CA GLU A 485 12.29 24.93 -11.55
C GLU A 485 12.76 23.60 -12.15
N LEU A 486 11.84 22.87 -12.79
CA LEU A 486 12.08 21.61 -13.49
C LEU A 486 13.06 21.80 -14.65
N LEU A 487 12.92 22.88 -15.43
CA LEU A 487 13.82 23.15 -16.54
C LEU A 487 15.25 23.38 -16.05
N LYS A 488 15.44 24.20 -15.00
CA LYS A 488 16.75 24.42 -14.37
C LYS A 488 17.33 23.11 -13.82
N PHE A 489 16.49 22.30 -13.18
CA PHE A 489 16.89 21.00 -12.68
C PHE A 489 17.36 20.10 -13.81
N ALA A 490 16.60 19.98 -14.91
CA ALA A 490 16.93 19.16 -16.06
C ALA A 490 18.22 19.63 -16.76
N GLU A 491 18.47 20.94 -16.86
CA GLU A 491 19.66 21.51 -17.50
C GLU A 491 20.92 21.53 -16.61
N SER A 492 20.77 21.39 -15.29
CA SER A 492 21.94 21.20 -14.41
C SER A 492 22.68 19.91 -14.77
N GLY A 493 24.01 19.91 -14.72
CA GLY A 493 24.80 18.74 -15.11
C GLY A 493 24.58 17.51 -14.20
N PRO A 494 24.45 16.29 -14.76
CA PRO A 494 24.34 15.98 -16.18
C PRO A 494 23.01 16.48 -16.78
N ILE A 495 23.07 17.05 -17.98
CA ILE A 495 21.88 17.52 -18.71
C ILE A 495 20.99 16.32 -18.98
N ALA A 496 19.70 16.45 -18.72
CA ALA A 496 18.74 15.44 -19.11
C ALA A 496 18.41 15.57 -20.60
N GLU A 497 18.55 14.48 -21.34
CA GLU A 497 18.10 14.39 -22.72
C GLU A 497 16.58 14.32 -22.82
N ILE A 498 15.91 13.77 -21.79
CA ILE A 498 14.45 13.58 -21.76
C ILE A 498 13.85 14.14 -20.47
N ILE A 499 12.72 14.84 -20.56
CA ILE A 499 11.80 15.09 -19.45
C ILE A 499 10.52 14.33 -19.77
N LEU A 500 10.05 13.48 -18.86
CA LEU A 500 8.81 12.75 -19.07
C LEU A 500 8.02 12.61 -17.77
N GLY A 501 6.70 12.54 -17.89
CA GLY A 501 5.85 12.47 -16.72
C GLY A 501 4.46 13.03 -16.94
N ASP A 502 3.70 12.98 -15.85
CA ASP A 502 2.42 13.68 -15.71
C ASP A 502 2.69 15.13 -15.30
N THR A 503 2.49 16.04 -16.25
CA THR A 503 2.68 17.48 -16.02
C THR A 503 1.43 18.15 -15.49
N ASN A 504 0.28 17.46 -15.44
CA ASN A 504 -1.03 18.04 -15.18
C ASN A 504 -1.34 19.30 -16.02
N ALA A 505 -0.66 19.50 -17.16
CA ALA A 505 -0.78 20.70 -17.98
C ALA A 505 -1.21 20.38 -19.42
N GLU A 506 -2.28 21.03 -19.88
CA GLU A 506 -2.71 20.96 -21.28
C GLU A 506 -1.69 21.63 -22.23
N PRO A 507 -1.68 21.27 -23.53
CA PRO A 507 -0.66 21.74 -24.47
C PRO A 507 -0.54 23.26 -24.63
N ASP A 508 -1.62 24.01 -24.38
CA ASP A 508 -1.67 25.47 -24.47
C ASP A 508 -1.33 26.20 -23.16
N GLU A 509 -1.06 25.47 -22.08
CA GLU A 509 -0.70 26.04 -20.79
C GLU A 509 0.73 26.61 -20.74
N LYS A 510 0.91 27.60 -19.86
CA LYS A 510 2.20 28.28 -19.67
C LYS A 510 3.33 27.34 -19.26
N ALA A 511 3.03 26.30 -18.50
CA ALA A 511 4.02 25.30 -18.08
C ALA A 511 4.65 24.59 -19.29
N ILE A 512 3.83 24.16 -20.26
CA ILE A 512 4.31 23.50 -21.48
C ILE A 512 5.08 24.49 -22.37
N GLU A 513 4.62 25.74 -22.48
CA GLU A 513 5.36 26.81 -23.18
C GLU A 513 6.78 26.98 -22.60
N ILE A 514 6.94 26.90 -21.27
CA ILE A 514 8.24 27.02 -20.60
C ILE A 514 9.13 25.82 -20.89
N LEU A 515 8.64 24.59 -20.69
CA LEU A 515 9.42 23.37 -20.92
C LEU A 515 9.87 23.25 -22.38
N THR A 516 9.00 23.65 -23.31
CA THR A 516 9.27 23.59 -24.75
C THR A 516 10.18 24.70 -25.27
N ARG A 517 10.71 25.58 -24.41
CA ARG A 517 11.82 26.50 -24.79
C ARG A 517 13.05 25.71 -25.21
N GLU A 518 13.38 24.69 -24.42
CA GLU A 518 14.60 23.91 -24.53
C GLU A 518 14.36 22.47 -24.98
N TYR A 519 13.16 21.96 -24.76
CA TYR A 519 12.74 20.61 -25.16
C TYR A 519 11.69 20.68 -26.28
N ARG A 520 11.52 19.58 -27.01
CA ARG A 520 10.47 19.38 -28.02
C ARG A 520 9.63 18.18 -27.61
N ASP A 521 8.34 18.22 -27.90
CA ASP A 521 7.48 17.05 -27.71
C ASP A 521 7.89 15.92 -28.67
N ALA A 522 7.89 14.67 -28.19
CA ALA A 522 8.10 13.50 -29.02
C ALA A 522 6.94 13.26 -30.00
N PHE A 523 5.76 13.81 -29.70
CA PHE A 523 4.53 13.60 -30.45
C PHE A 523 4.35 14.74 -31.46
N GLU A 524 4.49 14.46 -32.75
CA GLU A 524 4.10 15.44 -33.78
C GLU A 524 2.59 15.65 -33.80
N GLN A 525 1.82 14.59 -33.51
CA GLN A 525 0.38 14.61 -33.35
C GLN A 525 0.03 13.97 -32.01
N ARG A 526 -0.40 14.78 -31.05
CA ARG A 526 -0.78 14.28 -29.72
C ARG A 526 -2.07 13.44 -29.79
N PRO A 527 -2.23 12.45 -28.90
CA PRO A 527 -3.49 11.73 -28.76
C PRO A 527 -4.60 12.69 -28.30
N PRO A 528 -5.88 12.31 -28.47
CA PRO A 528 -6.98 13.15 -28.03
C PRO A 528 -7.01 13.37 -26.52
N TYR A 529 -6.43 12.45 -25.73
CA TYR A 529 -6.27 12.51 -24.28
C TYR A 529 -5.18 11.55 -23.82
N THR A 530 -4.69 11.78 -22.60
CA THR A 530 -3.86 10.85 -21.84
C THR A 530 -4.44 10.60 -20.44
N PHE A 531 -5.37 11.44 -19.99
CA PHE A 531 -6.22 11.21 -18.82
C PHE A 531 -7.68 11.15 -19.24
N LEU A 532 -8.42 10.16 -18.75
CA LEU A 532 -9.86 10.07 -18.96
C LEU A 532 -10.54 9.47 -17.74
N TRP A 533 -11.37 10.29 -17.13
CA TRP A 533 -12.35 9.86 -16.17
C TRP A 533 -13.75 9.98 -16.81
N GLU A 534 -14.48 8.89 -16.94
CA GLU A 534 -15.84 8.89 -17.51
C GLU A 534 -16.73 7.88 -16.79
N ARG A 535 -17.65 8.36 -15.95
CA ARG A 535 -18.59 7.50 -15.21
C ARG A 535 -19.85 8.26 -14.82
N ASN A 536 -21.00 7.58 -14.89
CA ASN A 536 -22.31 8.11 -14.48
C ASN A 536 -22.68 9.46 -15.13
N GLY A 537 -22.24 9.70 -16.37
CA GLY A 537 -22.52 10.93 -17.11
C GLY A 537 -21.62 12.13 -16.75
N VAL A 538 -20.68 11.97 -15.82
CA VAL A 538 -19.55 12.90 -15.65
C VAL A 538 -18.42 12.43 -16.57
N ARG A 539 -17.79 13.37 -17.26
CA ARG A 539 -16.68 13.10 -18.17
C ARG A 539 -15.66 14.21 -18.03
N ASP A 540 -14.44 13.81 -17.72
CA ASP A 540 -13.26 14.65 -17.63
C ASP A 540 -12.15 14.04 -18.46
N LYS A 541 -11.49 14.87 -19.27
CA LYS A 541 -10.62 14.39 -20.33
C LYS A 541 -9.54 15.42 -20.57
N GLU A 542 -8.30 15.01 -20.36
CA GLU A 542 -7.14 15.91 -20.42
C GLU A 542 -5.97 15.27 -21.18
N ASN A 543 -5.05 16.10 -21.68
CA ASN A 543 -3.85 15.67 -22.41
C ASN A 543 -2.56 16.13 -21.71
N ILE A 544 -2.24 15.45 -20.60
CA ILE A 544 -1.34 15.94 -19.55
C ILE A 544 -0.07 15.10 -19.34
N ASP A 545 0.10 14.00 -20.07
CA ASP A 545 1.28 13.13 -20.00
C ASP A 545 2.23 13.40 -21.18
N TYR A 546 3.52 13.65 -20.91
CA TYR A 546 4.48 14.10 -21.93
C TYR A 546 5.76 13.27 -21.94
N ILE A 547 6.35 13.14 -23.14
CA ILE A 547 7.75 12.73 -23.35
C ILE A 547 8.40 13.85 -24.17
N LEU A 548 9.25 14.65 -23.52
CA LEU A 548 9.91 15.82 -24.10
C LEU A 548 11.41 15.55 -24.29
N LEU A 549 11.94 15.77 -25.49
CA LEU A 549 13.35 15.56 -25.83
C LEU A 549 14.09 16.89 -25.92
N LYS A 550 15.33 16.96 -25.45
CA LYS A 550 16.17 18.14 -25.58
C LYS A 550 16.35 18.47 -27.07
N LYS A 551 16.10 19.72 -27.49
CA LYS A 551 16.03 20.11 -28.91
C LYS A 551 17.31 19.82 -29.72
N ASN A 552 18.48 19.92 -29.09
CA ASN A 552 19.77 19.72 -29.74
C ASN A 552 20.33 18.30 -29.57
N TRP A 553 19.55 17.38 -28.97
CA TRP A 553 19.95 15.99 -28.83
C TRP A 553 19.71 15.26 -30.16
N PRO A 554 20.72 14.59 -30.74
CA PRO A 554 20.65 13.98 -32.09
C PRO A 554 19.75 12.74 -32.20
N ALA A 555 19.06 12.33 -31.14
CA ALA A 555 18.16 11.18 -31.18
C ALA A 555 16.96 11.40 -32.11
N GLU A 556 16.51 10.33 -32.75
CA GLU A 556 15.37 10.30 -33.66
C GLU A 556 14.17 9.57 -33.04
N ILE A 557 12.97 10.14 -33.17
CA ILE A 557 11.73 9.44 -32.84
C ILE A 557 11.35 8.57 -34.03
N LYS A 558 11.38 7.24 -33.86
CA LYS A 558 11.01 6.28 -34.91
C LYS A 558 9.51 6.02 -34.94
N ASP A 559 8.88 6.03 -33.77
CA ASP A 559 7.46 5.84 -33.59
C ASP A 559 7.01 6.43 -32.23
N TYR A 560 5.73 6.75 -32.09
CA TYR A 560 5.15 7.26 -30.84
C TYR A 560 3.65 6.95 -30.77
N GLY A 561 3.09 6.90 -29.56
CA GLY A 561 1.67 6.65 -29.43
C GLY A 561 1.14 6.64 -28.00
N CYS A 562 -0.15 6.31 -27.91
CA CYS A 562 -0.90 6.20 -26.66
C CYS A 562 -1.66 4.88 -26.68
N LEU A 563 -1.61 4.14 -25.58
CA LEU A 563 -2.51 3.01 -25.34
C LEU A 563 -3.82 3.54 -24.76
N CYS A 564 -4.56 4.30 -25.57
CA CYS A 564 -5.70 5.11 -25.12
C CYS A 564 -6.95 4.31 -24.71
N ASP A 565 -7.00 3.01 -25.05
CA ASP A 565 -8.08 2.08 -24.66
C ASP A 565 -7.78 1.29 -23.37
N VAL A 566 -6.60 1.49 -22.76
CA VAL A 566 -6.22 0.80 -21.53
C VAL A 566 -6.89 1.44 -20.32
N GLU A 567 -7.60 0.63 -19.52
CA GLU A 567 -8.31 1.07 -18.29
C GLU A 567 -7.68 0.47 -17.02
N VAL A 568 -6.34 0.43 -16.98
CA VAL A 568 -5.59 0.00 -15.78
C VAL A 568 -5.39 1.16 -14.79
N SER A 569 -5.42 2.39 -15.29
CA SER A 569 -5.34 3.65 -14.55
C SER A 569 -6.36 4.60 -15.15
N ASP A 570 -6.67 5.70 -14.49
CA ASP A 570 -7.38 6.83 -15.09
C ASP A 570 -6.52 7.58 -16.12
N HIS A 571 -5.19 7.43 -16.04
CA HIS A 571 -4.26 7.80 -17.11
C HIS A 571 -4.09 6.70 -18.17
N ARG A 572 -3.48 7.04 -19.30
CA ARG A 572 -3.17 6.16 -20.43
C ARG A 572 -1.65 6.11 -20.62
N PRO A 573 -1.06 4.92 -20.81
CA PRO A 573 0.36 4.83 -21.15
C PRO A 573 0.64 5.56 -22.45
N VAL A 574 1.56 6.52 -22.41
CA VAL A 574 2.11 7.17 -23.60
C VAL A 574 3.54 6.72 -23.80
N TRP A 575 3.94 6.57 -25.05
CA TRP A 575 5.20 5.95 -25.39
C TRP A 575 5.86 6.59 -26.61
N ALA A 576 7.19 6.49 -26.65
CA ALA A 576 8.00 6.85 -27.80
C ALA A 576 9.10 5.79 -28.02
N LEU A 577 9.28 5.38 -29.27
CA LEU A 577 10.43 4.58 -29.68
C LEU A 577 11.54 5.52 -30.14
N VAL A 578 12.59 5.63 -29.33
CA VAL A 578 13.68 6.59 -29.52
C VAL A 578 14.92 5.85 -30.02
N GLU A 579 15.46 6.24 -31.17
CA GLU A 579 16.77 5.80 -31.62
C GLU A 579 17.86 6.71 -31.04
N LEU A 580 18.71 6.12 -30.19
CA LEU A 580 19.85 6.77 -29.57
C LEU A 580 21.01 6.98 -30.58
N PRO A 581 21.80 8.05 -30.41
CA PRO A 581 22.85 8.46 -31.35
C PRO A 581 24.09 7.55 -31.43
#